data_AF-A0A090VKT8-F1
#
_entry.id   AF-A0A090VKT8-F1
#
_cell.length_a   1.000
_cell.length_b   1.000
_cell.length_c   1.000
_cell.angle_alpha   90.00
_cell.angle_beta   90.00
_cell.angle_gamma   90.00
#
_symmetry.space_group_name_H-M   'P 1'
#
loop_
_entity.id
_entity.type
_entity.pdbx_description
1 polymer ?
#
loop_
_entity_poly.entity_id
_entity_poly.type
_entity_poly.pdbx_seq_one_letter_code
_entity_poly.pdbx_strand_id
1 'polypeptide(L)'
;MWLYAGGILTFTLIYGYITHDGDVSYGRLEKYPMPNPFSWYYILPPIILMILTRTGIPVSTSFLILTFFNQKNLTDMVLKSVSGYAVSFVAAIILYLAISKVLEKKFIENPITAKENQIWTALQWGSTGFLWSQWLIQDFANIYVYLPRQLELWQLIFSLIIILVMLAFIIAKKGGAIQGIIKSKTNTVDLRSATLIDFTYGIILFYFKELNNVPMSTTWVFIGILAGREIALNYMLRKNEPRRAMFSNLGMDLFKVFIGLVVSIVLVYAVKYLATL
;
A
#
# COMPACT_ATOMS: atom_id res chain seq x y z
N MET A 1 19.84 1.61 -0.63
CA MET A 1 18.44 1.51 -1.10
C MET A 1 18.08 0.11 -1.56
N TRP A 2 18.69 -0.44 -2.63
CA TRP A 2 18.32 -1.79 -3.11
C TRP A 2 18.50 -2.89 -2.05
N LEU A 3 19.65 -2.94 -1.36
CA LEU A 3 19.87 -3.93 -0.29
C LEU A 3 18.83 -3.87 0.83
N TYR A 4 18.42 -2.66 1.20
CA TYR A 4 17.42 -2.46 2.25
C TYR A 4 16.02 -2.86 1.77
N ALA A 5 15.59 -2.38 0.60
CA ALA A 5 14.32 -2.71 -0.02
C ALA A 5 14.19 -4.21 -0.32
N GLY A 6 15.21 -4.78 -0.96
CA GLY A 6 15.32 -6.20 -1.30
C GLY A 6 15.45 -7.08 -0.07
N GLY A 7 16.11 -6.60 1.00
CA GLY A 7 16.18 -7.28 2.29
C GLY A 7 14.81 -7.41 2.95
N ILE A 8 14.03 -6.31 3.02
CA ILE A 8 12.65 -6.33 3.53
C ILE A 8 11.79 -7.27 2.68
N LEU A 9 11.90 -7.19 1.35
CA LEU A 9 11.15 -8.04 0.43
C LEU A 9 11.45 -9.53 0.64
N THR A 10 12.73 -9.88 0.65
CA THR A 10 13.20 -11.25 0.86
C THR A 10 12.74 -11.77 2.21
N PHE A 11 12.95 -11.01 3.28
CA PHE A 11 12.57 -11.40 4.63
C PHE A 11 11.07 -11.63 4.75
N THR A 12 10.26 -10.69 4.25
CA THR A 12 8.79 -10.79 4.28
C THR A 12 8.33 -12.04 3.51
N LEU A 13 8.86 -12.26 2.31
CA LEU A 13 8.47 -13.38 1.46
C LEU A 13 8.85 -14.74 2.08
N ILE A 14 10.08 -14.88 2.59
CA ILE A 14 10.54 -16.10 3.26
C ILE A 14 9.76 -16.35 4.55
N TYR A 15 9.50 -15.29 5.33
CA TYR A 15 8.72 -15.41 6.56
C TYR A 15 7.30 -15.92 6.28
N GLY A 16 6.62 -15.39 5.25
CA GLY A 16 5.32 -15.87 4.80
C GLY A 16 5.36 -17.36 4.44
N TYR A 17 6.31 -17.74 3.58
CA TYR A 17 6.51 -19.13 3.15
C TYR A 17 6.66 -20.11 4.32
N ILE A 18 7.48 -19.77 5.32
CA ILE A 18 7.75 -20.65 6.48
C ILE A 18 6.53 -20.73 7.41
N THR A 19 5.81 -19.62 7.62
CA THR A 19 4.72 -19.55 8.61
C THR A 19 3.36 -19.99 8.10
N HIS A 20 3.18 -20.11 6.78
CA HIS A 20 1.91 -20.48 6.14
C HIS A 20 2.08 -21.69 5.21
N ASP A 21 2.89 -22.67 5.60
CA ASP A 21 3.05 -23.96 4.92
C ASP A 21 3.29 -23.86 3.40
N GLY A 22 4.16 -22.92 2.99
CA GLY A 22 4.50 -22.67 1.60
C GLY A 22 3.71 -21.57 0.90
N ASP A 23 2.74 -20.94 1.57
CA ASP A 23 1.98 -19.79 1.05
C ASP A 23 2.63 -18.44 1.39
N VAL A 24 3.12 -17.74 0.36
CA VAL A 24 3.70 -16.39 0.52
C VAL A 24 2.66 -15.27 0.55
N SER A 25 1.38 -15.58 0.33
CA SER A 25 0.28 -14.61 0.38
C SER A 25 -0.32 -14.44 1.78
N TYR A 26 0.23 -15.14 2.79
CA TYR A 26 -0.23 -15.06 4.18
C TYR A 26 -1.73 -15.40 4.32
N GLY A 27 -2.17 -16.49 3.68
CA GLY A 27 -3.57 -16.95 3.72
C GLY A 27 -4.55 -16.12 2.90
N ARG A 28 -4.10 -15.02 2.27
CA ARG A 28 -4.99 -14.08 1.56
C ARG A 28 -5.68 -14.67 0.35
N LEU A 29 -5.10 -15.72 -0.21
CA LEU A 29 -5.58 -16.39 -1.40
C LEU A 29 -6.43 -17.63 -1.10
N GLU A 30 -6.75 -17.93 0.17
CA GLU A 30 -7.62 -19.05 0.56
C GLU A 30 -8.97 -19.04 -0.19
N LYS A 31 -9.60 -17.87 -0.27
CA LYS A 31 -10.87 -17.70 -1.01
C LYS A 31 -10.69 -17.54 -2.52
N TYR A 32 -9.48 -17.61 -3.04
CA TYR A 32 -9.17 -17.46 -4.45
C TYR A 32 -8.53 -18.77 -4.92
N PRO A 33 -9.30 -19.80 -5.30
CA PRO A 33 -8.72 -21.04 -5.80
C PRO A 33 -8.03 -20.81 -7.16
N MET A 34 -7.04 -21.65 -7.48
CA MET A 34 -6.43 -21.62 -8.80
C MET A 34 -7.45 -22.09 -9.85
N PRO A 35 -7.67 -21.34 -10.95
CA PRO A 35 -8.61 -21.75 -11.98
C PRO A 35 -8.18 -23.06 -12.65
N ASN A 36 -9.11 -23.98 -12.87
CA ASN A 36 -8.88 -25.22 -13.61
C ASN A 36 -9.98 -25.39 -14.68
N PRO A 37 -9.66 -25.24 -15.98
CA PRO A 37 -8.34 -25.00 -16.56
C PRO A 37 -7.84 -23.55 -16.35
N PHE A 38 -6.52 -23.37 -16.30
CA PHE A 38 -5.90 -22.05 -16.25
C PHE A 38 -5.74 -21.47 -17.66
N SER A 39 -6.76 -20.75 -18.13
CA SER A 39 -6.84 -20.25 -19.49
C SER A 39 -5.97 -18.99 -19.73
N TRP A 40 -5.63 -18.74 -21.00
CA TRP A 40 -4.77 -17.62 -21.41
C TRP A 40 -5.29 -16.24 -20.98
N TYR A 41 -6.61 -16.05 -20.91
CA TYR A 41 -7.23 -14.75 -20.59
C TYR A 41 -6.93 -14.26 -19.17
N TYR A 42 -6.38 -15.10 -18.28
CA TYR A 42 -5.89 -14.65 -16.97
C TYR A 42 -4.69 -13.71 -17.07
N ILE A 43 -4.01 -13.60 -18.22
CA ILE A 43 -2.94 -12.60 -18.43
C ILE A 43 -3.48 -11.18 -18.71
N LEU A 44 -4.78 -11.03 -18.96
CA LEU A 44 -5.38 -9.74 -19.33
C LEU A 44 -5.31 -8.68 -18.23
N PRO A 45 -5.60 -8.98 -16.93
CA PRO A 45 -5.55 -7.95 -15.89
C PRO A 45 -4.19 -7.25 -15.76
N PRO A 46 -3.02 -7.94 -15.75
CA PRO A 46 -1.72 -7.28 -15.75
C PRO A 46 -1.45 -6.41 -16.99
N ILE A 47 -1.86 -6.87 -18.18
CA ILE A 47 -1.69 -6.11 -19.43
C ILE A 47 -2.52 -4.83 -19.40
N ILE A 48 -3.80 -4.96 -19.02
CA ILE A 48 -4.73 -3.83 -18.89
C ILE A 48 -4.19 -2.84 -17.85
N LEU A 49 -3.71 -3.32 -16.72
CA LEU A 49 -3.09 -2.48 -15.70
C LEU A 49 -1.90 -1.68 -16.27
N MET A 50 -1.02 -2.33 -17.03
CA MET A 50 0.14 -1.67 -17.64
C MET A 50 -0.29 -0.58 -18.65
N ILE A 51 -1.36 -0.81 -19.42
CA ILE A 51 -1.89 0.18 -20.37
C ILE A 51 -2.49 1.36 -19.61
N LEU A 52 -3.36 1.10 -18.62
CA LEU A 52 -4.07 2.14 -17.87
C LEU A 52 -3.10 3.01 -17.08
N THR A 53 -2.09 2.41 -16.44
CA THR A 53 -1.05 3.14 -15.71
C THR A 53 -0.21 4.06 -16.61
N ARG A 54 -0.04 3.74 -17.90
CA ARG A 54 0.60 4.66 -18.87
C ARG A 54 -0.29 5.82 -19.28
N THR A 55 -1.60 5.60 -19.37
CA THR A 55 -2.59 6.65 -19.70
C THR A 55 -2.96 7.55 -18.51
N GLY A 56 -2.54 7.20 -17.30
CA GLY A 56 -2.84 7.94 -16.08
C GLY A 56 -4.26 7.73 -15.53
N ILE A 57 -5.01 6.78 -16.08
CA ILE A 57 -6.33 6.42 -15.56
C ILE A 57 -6.14 5.78 -14.18
N PRO A 58 -6.83 6.26 -13.13
CA PRO A 58 -6.74 5.66 -11.80
C PRO A 58 -7.36 4.26 -11.84
N VAL A 59 -6.64 3.27 -11.34
CA VAL A 59 -7.07 1.87 -11.30
C VAL A 59 -6.57 1.26 -10.02
N SER A 60 -7.41 0.50 -9.34
CA SER A 60 -6.95 -0.29 -8.20
C SER A 60 -6.49 -1.66 -8.67
N THR A 61 -5.21 -1.95 -8.42
CA THR A 61 -4.52 -3.19 -8.77
C THR A 61 -5.22 -4.40 -8.16
N SER A 62 -5.50 -4.37 -6.85
CA SER A 62 -6.16 -5.47 -6.15
C SER A 62 -7.57 -5.73 -6.68
N PHE A 63 -8.37 -4.69 -6.93
CA PHE A 63 -9.72 -4.86 -7.50
C PHE A 63 -9.67 -5.40 -8.93
N LEU A 64 -8.75 -4.93 -9.77
CA LEU A 64 -8.65 -5.42 -11.14
C LEU A 64 -8.22 -6.89 -11.18
N ILE A 65 -7.20 -7.28 -10.42
CA ILE A 65 -6.62 -8.63 -10.47
C ILE A 65 -7.48 -9.62 -9.69
N LEU A 66 -7.76 -9.37 -8.41
CA LEU A 66 -8.36 -10.39 -7.53
C LEU A 66 -9.83 -10.63 -7.87
N THR A 67 -10.58 -9.58 -8.25
CA THR A 67 -11.96 -9.75 -8.73
C THR A 67 -12.02 -10.54 -10.04
N PHE A 68 -10.98 -10.43 -10.89
CA PHE A 68 -10.88 -11.29 -12.08
C PHE A 68 -10.70 -12.76 -11.68
N PHE A 69 -9.95 -13.07 -10.63
CA PHE A 69 -9.83 -14.45 -10.16
C PHE A 69 -11.09 -14.95 -9.46
N ASN A 70 -11.68 -14.16 -8.57
CA ASN A 70 -12.93 -14.53 -7.90
C ASN A 70 -13.84 -13.31 -7.69
N GLN A 71 -14.90 -13.23 -8.51
CA GLN A 71 -15.91 -12.17 -8.44
C GLN A 71 -16.75 -12.22 -7.16
N LYS A 72 -16.94 -13.40 -6.55
CA LYS A 72 -17.77 -13.56 -5.35
C LYS A 72 -17.20 -12.82 -4.14
N ASN A 73 -15.88 -12.65 -4.09
CA ASN A 73 -15.18 -11.96 -3.01
C ASN A 73 -15.14 -10.43 -3.18
N LEU A 74 -15.69 -9.89 -4.29
CA LEU A 74 -15.65 -8.46 -4.56
C LEU A 74 -16.29 -7.64 -3.44
N THR A 75 -17.49 -8.03 -3.00
CA THR A 75 -18.24 -7.30 -1.97
C THR A 75 -17.46 -7.25 -0.66
N ASP A 76 -16.91 -8.38 -0.21
CA ASP A 76 -16.07 -8.45 1.00
C ASP A 76 -14.84 -7.54 0.87
N MET A 77 -14.20 -7.54 -0.31
CA MET A 77 -13.00 -6.74 -0.57
C MET A 77 -13.30 -5.24 -0.63
N VAL A 78 -14.45 -4.83 -1.19
CA VAL A 78 -14.93 -3.44 -1.18
C VAL A 78 -15.21 -3.02 0.25
N LEU A 79 -15.99 -3.82 1.00
CA LEU A 79 -16.35 -3.51 2.38
C LEU A 79 -15.10 -3.36 3.26
N LYS A 80 -14.13 -4.26 3.11
CA LYS A 80 -12.85 -4.18 3.84
C LYS A 80 -12.00 -2.97 3.44
N SER A 81 -12.02 -2.57 2.17
CA SER A 81 -11.26 -1.40 1.71
C SER A 81 -11.90 -0.09 2.21
N VAL A 82 -13.24 0.00 2.19
CA VAL A 82 -13.97 1.17 2.72
C VAL A 82 -13.88 1.27 4.24
N SER A 83 -13.96 0.15 4.96
CA SER A 83 -13.70 0.15 6.41
C SER A 83 -12.24 0.50 6.71
N GLY A 84 -11.31 0.03 5.87
CA GLY A 84 -9.92 0.46 5.80
C GLY A 84 -9.78 1.98 5.78
N TYR A 85 -10.47 2.63 4.84
CA TYR A 85 -10.51 4.09 4.77
C TYR A 85 -11.04 4.71 6.07
N ALA A 86 -12.19 4.26 6.58
CA ALA A 86 -12.81 4.86 7.77
C ALA A 86 -11.94 4.74 9.02
N VAL A 87 -11.41 3.53 9.31
CA VAL A 87 -10.54 3.29 10.46
C VAL A 87 -9.27 4.11 10.35
N SER A 88 -8.66 4.14 9.17
CA SER A 88 -7.41 4.86 8.95
C SER A 88 -7.56 6.37 9.03
N PHE A 89 -8.68 6.90 8.55
CA PHE A 89 -9.05 8.31 8.66
C PHE A 89 -9.20 8.74 10.12
N VAL A 90 -9.97 7.99 10.91
CA VAL A 90 -10.18 8.29 12.33
C VAL A 90 -8.88 8.13 13.12
N ALA A 91 -8.14 7.04 12.90
CA ALA A 91 -6.86 6.79 13.55
C ALA A 91 -5.85 7.91 13.25
N ALA A 92 -5.77 8.36 12.00
CA ALA A 92 -4.91 9.48 11.61
C ALA A 92 -5.32 10.78 12.33
N ILE A 93 -6.60 11.12 12.38
CA ILE A 93 -7.06 12.31 13.13
C ILE A 93 -6.63 12.23 14.60
N ILE A 94 -6.94 11.12 15.28
CA ILE A 94 -6.62 10.93 16.70
C ILE A 94 -5.11 11.04 16.92
N LEU A 95 -4.33 10.33 16.12
CA LEU A 95 -2.88 10.34 16.21
C LEU A 95 -2.35 11.76 16.01
N TYR A 96 -2.77 12.46 14.97
CA TYR A 96 -2.24 13.78 14.67
C TYR A 96 -2.62 14.83 15.70
N LEU A 97 -3.84 14.75 16.26
CA LEU A 97 -4.26 15.61 17.36
C LEU A 97 -3.49 15.30 18.66
N ALA A 98 -3.09 14.04 18.89
CA ALA A 98 -2.29 13.65 20.04
C ALA A 98 -0.82 14.08 19.88
N ILE A 99 -0.24 13.84 18.69
CA ILE A 99 1.12 14.23 18.31
C ILE A 99 1.29 15.72 18.49
N SER A 100 0.45 16.53 17.87
CA SER A 100 0.55 17.99 17.95
C SER A 100 0.45 18.52 19.39
N LYS A 101 -0.46 18.01 20.22
CA LYS A 101 -0.54 18.43 21.64
C LYS A 101 0.73 18.13 22.44
N VAL A 102 1.39 16.99 22.17
CA VAL A 102 2.54 16.51 22.94
C VAL A 102 3.88 16.97 22.36
N LEU A 103 3.98 17.00 21.04
CA LEU A 103 5.21 17.15 20.29
C LEU A 103 5.38 18.58 19.75
N GLU A 104 4.32 19.33 19.47
CA GLU A 104 4.44 20.71 18.94
C GLU A 104 5.02 21.66 20.00
N LYS A 105 4.65 21.51 21.28
CA LYS A 105 5.26 22.27 22.37
C LYS A 105 6.72 21.89 22.61
N LYS A 106 7.06 20.60 22.44
CA LYS A 106 8.39 20.07 22.76
C LYS A 106 9.39 20.16 21.61
N PHE A 107 8.92 20.10 20.35
CA PHE A 107 9.74 20.15 19.12
C PHE A 107 10.02 21.56 18.65
N ILE A 108 9.09 22.50 18.84
CA ILE A 108 9.35 23.91 18.55
C ILE A 108 10.34 24.50 19.56
N GLU A 109 10.27 24.07 20.83
CA GLU A 109 11.15 24.56 21.90
C GLU A 109 12.51 23.83 21.96
N ASN A 110 12.67 22.65 21.36
CA ASN A 110 13.93 21.88 21.38
C ASN A 110 14.36 21.44 19.97
N PRO A 111 15.31 22.16 19.33
CA PRO A 111 15.91 21.72 18.08
C PRO A 111 16.59 20.35 18.25
N ILE A 112 16.51 19.51 17.22
CA ILE A 112 17.05 18.14 17.24
C ILE A 112 18.55 18.19 17.53
N THR A 113 18.98 17.54 18.62
CA THR A 113 20.41 17.37 18.89
C THR A 113 21.01 16.33 17.92
N ALA A 114 22.29 16.43 17.58
CA ALA A 114 22.95 15.47 16.67
C ALA A 114 22.75 13.98 17.06
N LYS A 115 22.73 13.67 18.37
CA LYS A 115 22.44 12.32 18.89
C LYS A 115 20.98 11.89 18.66
N GLU A 116 20.02 12.80 18.86
CA GLU A 116 18.61 12.53 18.62
C GLU A 116 18.34 12.29 17.13
N ASN A 117 19.04 13.00 16.25
CA ASN A 117 18.90 12.82 14.80
C ASN A 117 19.26 11.38 14.38
N GLN A 118 20.30 10.79 14.98
CA GLN A 118 20.68 9.39 14.72
C GLN A 118 19.58 8.42 15.18
N ILE A 119 19.01 8.64 16.37
CA ILE A 119 17.93 7.81 16.90
C ILE A 119 16.68 7.92 16.01
N TRP A 120 16.26 9.13 15.66
CA TRP A 120 15.10 9.35 14.79
C TRP A 120 15.33 8.81 13.37
N THR A 121 16.56 8.84 12.88
CA THR A 121 16.90 8.17 11.62
C THR A 121 16.70 6.66 11.76
N ALA A 122 17.24 6.02 12.80
CA ALA A 122 17.03 4.59 13.01
C ALA A 122 15.54 4.23 13.16
N LEU A 123 14.77 5.04 13.90
CA LEU A 123 13.32 4.86 14.05
C LEU A 123 12.58 5.02 12.72
N GLN A 124 12.95 6.01 11.89
CA GLN A 124 12.38 6.19 10.56
C GLN A 124 12.61 4.96 9.69
N TRP A 125 13.84 4.41 9.70
CA TRP A 125 14.15 3.20 8.95
C TRP A 125 13.41 1.98 9.51
N GLY A 126 13.27 1.84 10.83
CA GLY A 126 12.44 0.79 11.42
C GLY A 126 10.97 0.90 10.98
N SER A 127 10.42 2.10 11.06
CA SER A 127 9.03 2.42 10.71
C SER A 127 8.75 2.22 9.22
N THR A 128 9.64 2.69 8.34
CA THR A 128 9.56 2.49 6.89
C THR A 128 9.61 1.00 6.55
N GLY A 129 10.51 0.25 7.19
CA GLY A 129 10.65 -1.18 6.96
C GLY A 129 9.42 -1.96 7.42
N PHE A 130 8.87 -1.59 8.57
CA PHE A 130 7.61 -2.15 9.05
C PHE A 130 6.46 -1.87 8.07
N LEU A 131 6.26 -0.60 7.67
CA LEU A 131 5.26 -0.24 6.67
C LEU A 131 5.41 -1.05 5.39
N TRP A 132 6.64 -1.16 4.86
CA TRP A 132 6.90 -1.85 3.61
C TRP A 132 6.61 -3.35 3.72
N SER A 133 6.97 -4.00 4.83
CA SER A 133 6.59 -5.39 5.06
C SER A 133 5.07 -5.57 5.07
N GLN A 134 4.32 -4.71 5.78
CA GLN A 134 2.86 -4.81 5.83
C GLN A 134 2.21 -4.53 4.48
N TRP A 135 2.79 -3.63 3.69
CA TRP A 135 2.34 -3.34 2.33
C TRP A 135 2.61 -4.51 1.38
N LEU A 136 3.82 -5.09 1.41
CA LEU A 136 4.19 -6.25 0.60
C LEU A 136 3.31 -7.46 0.88
N ILE A 137 2.94 -7.71 2.13
CA ILE A 137 2.02 -8.79 2.50
C ILE A 137 0.68 -8.67 1.77
N GLN A 138 0.18 -7.44 1.59
CA GLN A 138 -1.06 -7.19 0.84
C GLN A 138 -0.85 -7.41 -0.66
N ASP A 139 0.27 -6.94 -1.21
CA ASP A 139 0.55 -7.02 -2.64
C ASP A 139 1.08 -8.38 -3.12
N PHE A 140 1.59 -9.23 -2.24
CA PHE A 140 1.91 -10.62 -2.59
C PHE A 140 0.67 -11.37 -3.07
N ALA A 141 -0.52 -11.09 -2.53
CA ALA A 141 -1.76 -11.66 -3.07
C ALA A 141 -1.96 -11.30 -4.55
N ASN A 142 -1.63 -10.07 -4.97
CA ASN A 142 -1.77 -9.64 -6.36
C ASN A 142 -0.80 -10.33 -7.32
N ILE A 143 0.39 -10.71 -6.84
CA ILE A 143 1.45 -11.35 -7.63
C ILE A 143 1.31 -12.88 -7.63
N TYR A 144 1.04 -13.47 -6.47
CA TYR A 144 1.04 -14.92 -6.29
C TYR A 144 -0.32 -15.59 -6.55
N VAL A 145 -1.38 -14.82 -6.85
CA VAL A 145 -2.67 -15.39 -7.29
C VAL A 145 -2.53 -16.28 -8.54
N TYR A 146 -1.51 -16.02 -9.37
CA TYR A 146 -1.14 -16.76 -10.57
C TYR A 146 -0.37 -18.05 -10.30
N LEU A 147 0.08 -18.27 -9.06
CA LEU A 147 0.88 -19.44 -8.67
C LEU A 147 0.07 -20.38 -7.76
N PRO A 148 0.51 -21.64 -7.60
CA PRO A 148 -0.06 -22.55 -6.62
C PRO A 148 -0.01 -21.95 -5.21
N ARG A 149 -0.99 -22.28 -4.36
CA ARG A 149 -1.09 -21.70 -2.99
C ARG A 149 0.01 -22.22 -2.08
N GLN A 150 0.47 -23.44 -2.35
CA GLN A 150 1.67 -24.01 -1.75
C GLN A 150 2.76 -23.99 -2.81
N LEU A 151 3.78 -23.16 -2.61
CA LEU A 151 4.91 -23.09 -3.52
C LEU A 151 5.91 -24.19 -3.21
N GLU A 152 6.49 -24.77 -4.25
CA GLU A 152 7.72 -25.55 -4.08
C GLU A 152 8.92 -24.61 -3.89
N LEU A 153 9.96 -25.09 -3.22
CA LEU A 153 11.14 -24.28 -2.91
C LEU A 153 11.79 -23.64 -4.16
N TRP A 154 11.79 -24.35 -5.29
CA TRP A 154 12.34 -23.80 -6.53
C TRP A 154 11.46 -22.67 -7.10
N GLN A 155 10.13 -22.76 -6.98
CA GLN A 155 9.19 -21.71 -7.41
C GLN A 155 9.37 -20.45 -6.56
N LEU A 156 9.58 -20.63 -5.25
CA LEU A 156 9.91 -19.56 -4.32
C LEU A 156 11.21 -18.85 -4.73
N ILE A 157 12.30 -19.60 -4.88
CA ILE A 157 13.62 -19.05 -5.22
C ILE A 157 13.58 -18.34 -6.58
N PHE A 158 12.96 -18.97 -7.58
CA PHE A 158 12.85 -18.42 -8.92
C PHE A 158 12.07 -17.10 -8.93
N SER A 159 10.89 -17.07 -8.30
CA SER A 159 10.08 -15.85 -8.21
C SER A 159 10.80 -14.74 -7.43
N LEU A 160 11.48 -15.07 -6.33
CA LEU A 160 12.26 -14.12 -5.55
C LEU A 160 13.41 -13.50 -6.37
N ILE A 161 14.17 -14.30 -7.12
CA ILE A 161 15.24 -13.82 -7.99
C ILE A 161 14.69 -12.83 -9.02
N ILE A 162 13.59 -13.17 -9.70
CA ILE A 162 12.95 -12.29 -10.69
C ILE A 162 12.58 -10.95 -10.06
N ILE A 163 11.90 -10.97 -8.91
CA ILE A 163 11.44 -9.75 -8.24
C ILE A 163 12.64 -8.89 -7.79
N LEU A 164 13.70 -9.50 -7.25
CA LEU A 164 14.91 -8.81 -6.83
C LEU A 164 15.67 -8.18 -8.00
N VAL A 165 15.78 -8.88 -9.13
CA VAL A 165 16.40 -8.37 -10.36
C VAL A 165 15.57 -7.22 -10.94
N MET A 166 14.25 -7.35 -10.99
CA MET A 166 13.37 -6.26 -11.43
C MET A 166 13.49 -5.04 -10.51
N LEU A 167 13.55 -5.24 -9.19
CA LEU A 167 13.77 -4.16 -8.23
C LEU A 167 15.13 -3.49 -8.44
N ALA A 168 16.20 -4.27 -8.71
CA ALA A 168 17.52 -3.74 -9.03
C ALA A 168 17.48 -2.86 -10.28
N PHE A 169 16.84 -3.36 -11.34
CA PHE A 169 16.68 -2.65 -12.60
C PHE A 169 15.91 -1.34 -12.45
N ILE A 170 14.81 -1.33 -11.70
CA ILE A 170 14.00 -0.13 -11.45
C ILE A 170 14.81 0.91 -10.68
N ILE A 171 15.49 0.50 -9.60
CA ILE A 171 16.32 1.41 -8.80
C ILE A 171 17.50 1.94 -9.63
N ALA A 172 18.12 1.12 -10.48
CA ALA A 172 19.20 1.56 -11.36
C ALA A 172 18.72 2.59 -12.40
N LYS A 173 17.60 2.34 -13.08
CA LYS A 173 17.10 3.25 -14.13
C LYS A 173 16.45 4.53 -13.61
N LYS A 174 15.74 4.45 -12.47
CA LYS A 174 15.01 5.59 -11.90
C LYS A 174 15.72 6.23 -10.72
N GLY A 175 16.92 5.77 -10.35
CA GLY A 175 17.66 6.22 -9.17
C GLY A 175 17.87 7.73 -9.12
N GLY A 176 18.28 8.36 -10.22
CA GLY A 176 18.49 9.81 -10.27
C GLY A 176 17.20 10.64 -10.11
N ALA A 177 16.13 10.28 -10.81
CA ALA A 177 14.83 10.94 -10.71
C ALA A 177 14.18 10.73 -9.33
N ILE A 178 14.28 9.51 -8.78
CA ILE A 178 13.80 9.18 -7.44
C ILE A 178 14.57 9.98 -6.40
N GLN A 179 15.90 10.08 -6.51
CA GLN A 179 16.71 10.88 -5.59
C GLN A 179 16.38 12.38 -5.68
N GLY A 180 16.10 12.92 -6.88
CA GLY A 180 15.66 14.30 -7.05
C GLY A 180 14.32 14.59 -6.38
N ILE A 181 13.33 13.71 -6.59
CA ILE A 181 12.00 13.82 -5.97
C ILE A 181 12.10 13.70 -4.44
N ILE A 182 12.86 12.73 -3.94
CA ILE A 182 13.08 12.53 -2.50
C ILE A 182 13.72 13.79 -1.90
N LYS A 183 14.85 14.27 -2.46
CA LYS A 183 15.52 15.48 -1.96
C LYS A 183 14.60 16.71 -1.93
N SER A 184 13.74 16.88 -2.94
CA SER A 184 12.78 17.99 -3.00
C SER A 184 11.67 17.92 -1.94
N LYS A 185 11.26 16.72 -1.52
CA LYS A 185 10.19 16.51 -0.52
C LYS A 185 10.72 16.36 0.91
N THR A 186 11.91 15.78 1.10
CA THR A 186 12.52 15.59 2.43
C THR A 186 12.88 16.92 3.11
N ASN A 187 13.18 17.97 2.34
CA ASN A 187 13.54 19.28 2.91
C ASN A 187 12.37 20.05 3.56
N THR A 188 11.16 19.48 3.54
CA THR A 188 9.94 20.13 4.08
C THR A 188 9.20 19.29 5.13
N VAL A 189 9.60 18.03 5.35
CA VAL A 189 8.92 17.12 6.28
C VAL A 189 9.85 16.82 7.45
N ASP A 190 9.42 17.14 8.66
CA ASP A 190 10.11 16.74 9.89
C ASP A 190 10.23 15.20 9.93
N LEU A 191 11.46 14.71 10.10
CA LEU A 191 11.79 13.28 10.23
C LEU A 191 10.90 12.59 11.27
N ARG A 192 10.61 13.27 12.38
CA ARG A 192 9.79 12.75 13.48
C ARG A 192 8.34 12.53 13.03
N SER A 193 7.81 13.47 12.26
CA SER A 193 6.47 13.37 11.68
C SER A 193 6.39 12.24 10.64
N ALA A 194 7.40 12.10 9.78
CA ALA A 194 7.47 11.00 8.82
C ALA A 194 7.46 9.63 9.51
N THR A 195 8.18 9.49 10.64
CA THR A 195 8.28 8.22 11.36
C THR A 195 6.94 7.79 11.91
N LEU A 196 6.18 8.74 12.48
CA LEU A 196 4.88 8.47 13.07
C LEU A 196 3.81 8.15 12.02
N ILE A 197 3.88 8.78 10.85
CA ILE A 197 3.02 8.45 9.70
C ILE A 197 3.24 7.01 9.28
N ASP A 198 4.48 6.65 8.97
CA ASP A 198 4.81 5.33 8.44
C ASP A 198 4.43 4.25 9.45
N PHE A 199 4.65 4.52 10.74
CA PHE A 199 4.37 3.57 11.81
C PHE A 199 2.87 3.34 11.95
N THR A 200 2.09 4.41 11.93
CA THR A 200 0.64 4.34 12.04
C THR A 200 0.03 3.65 10.82
N TYR A 201 0.53 3.96 9.62
CA TYR A 201 0.09 3.27 8.43
C TYR A 201 0.41 1.77 8.51
N GLY A 202 1.63 1.43 8.94
CA GLY A 202 2.02 0.04 9.22
C GLY A 202 1.08 -0.64 10.21
N ILE A 203 0.74 0.01 11.33
CA ILE A 203 -0.17 -0.55 12.35
C ILE A 203 -1.55 -0.81 11.76
N ILE A 204 -2.09 0.13 10.99
CA ILE A 204 -3.41 -0.03 10.38
C ILE A 204 -3.40 -1.20 9.39
N LEU A 205 -2.39 -1.30 8.54
CA LEU A 205 -2.25 -2.42 7.60
C LEU A 205 -2.10 -3.76 8.35
N PHE A 206 -1.33 -3.78 9.44
CA PHE A 206 -1.18 -4.94 10.30
C PHE A 206 -2.50 -5.33 10.97
N TYR A 207 -3.25 -4.37 11.52
CA TYR A 207 -4.57 -4.62 12.09
C TYR A 207 -5.53 -5.25 11.08
N PHE A 208 -5.60 -4.71 9.86
CA PHE A 208 -6.44 -5.30 8.81
C PHE A 208 -5.91 -6.64 8.29
N LYS A 209 -4.61 -6.91 8.42
CA LYS A 209 -4.02 -8.22 8.13
C LYS A 209 -4.50 -9.26 9.16
N GLU A 210 -4.45 -8.94 10.45
CA GLU A 210 -4.85 -9.85 11.53
C GLU A 210 -6.37 -10.05 11.66
N LEU A 211 -7.16 -9.05 11.28
CA LEU A 211 -8.64 -9.13 11.38
C LEU A 211 -9.24 -10.28 10.56
N ASN A 212 -8.78 -10.48 9.33
CA ASN A 212 -9.19 -11.58 8.46
C ASN A 212 -8.31 -11.66 7.20
N ASN A 213 -8.37 -12.80 6.53
CA ASN A 213 -7.59 -13.10 5.34
C ASN A 213 -8.12 -12.43 4.05
N VAL A 214 -9.18 -11.62 4.09
CA VAL A 214 -9.70 -10.99 2.86
C VAL A 214 -8.67 -9.96 2.36
N PRO A 215 -8.22 -10.02 1.09
CA PRO A 215 -7.37 -8.98 0.52
C PRO A 215 -8.06 -7.62 0.55
N MET A 216 -7.30 -6.54 0.60
CA MET A 216 -7.86 -5.19 0.54
C MET A 216 -7.02 -4.28 -0.35
N SER A 217 -7.60 -3.19 -0.84
CA SER A 217 -6.86 -2.18 -1.57
C SER A 217 -6.24 -1.18 -0.59
N THR A 218 -4.91 -1.23 -0.48
CA THR A 218 -4.11 -0.32 0.37
C THR A 218 -4.27 1.15 -0.01
N THR A 219 -4.68 1.44 -1.25
CA THR A 219 -5.00 2.79 -1.75
C THR A 219 -6.06 3.50 -0.89
N TRP A 220 -7.11 2.78 -0.46
CA TRP A 220 -8.18 3.36 0.36
C TRP A 220 -7.68 3.74 1.75
N VAL A 221 -6.85 2.89 2.36
CA VAL A 221 -6.21 3.18 3.65
C VAL A 221 -5.29 4.39 3.53
N PHE A 222 -4.46 4.46 2.50
CA PHE A 222 -3.57 5.59 2.28
C PHE A 222 -4.33 6.92 2.17
N ILE A 223 -5.42 6.93 1.42
CA ILE A 223 -6.24 8.14 1.21
C ILE A 223 -6.97 8.53 2.51
N GLY A 224 -7.39 7.56 3.31
CA GLY A 224 -7.94 7.80 4.65
C GLY A 224 -6.92 8.48 5.58
N ILE A 225 -5.68 7.97 5.63
CA ILE A 225 -4.60 8.55 6.45
C ILE A 225 -4.29 9.98 5.98
N LEU A 226 -4.15 10.21 4.68
CA LEU A 226 -3.88 11.53 4.13
C LEU A 226 -5.00 12.52 4.46
N ALA A 227 -6.26 12.11 4.31
CA ALA A 227 -7.40 12.95 4.62
C ALA A 227 -7.48 13.28 6.12
N GLY A 228 -7.28 12.29 6.99
CA GLY A 228 -7.28 12.51 8.44
C GLY A 228 -6.15 13.43 8.90
N ARG A 229 -4.94 13.25 8.34
CA ARG A 229 -3.78 14.11 8.56
C ARG A 229 -4.07 15.55 8.15
N GLU A 230 -4.55 15.77 6.94
CA GLU A 230 -4.75 17.12 6.40
C GLU A 230 -5.77 17.90 7.23
N ILE A 231 -6.86 17.23 7.65
CA ILE A 231 -7.85 17.82 8.55
C ILE A 231 -7.22 18.16 9.90
N ALA A 232 -6.51 17.23 10.52
CA ALA A 232 -5.89 17.48 11.83
C ALA A 232 -4.90 18.64 11.78
N LEU A 233 -4.02 18.69 10.76
CA LEU A 233 -3.06 19.78 10.60
C LEU A 233 -3.76 21.12 10.32
N ASN A 234 -4.78 21.14 9.46
CA ASN A 234 -5.51 22.38 9.16
C ASN A 234 -6.19 22.97 10.41
N TYR A 235 -6.85 22.11 11.21
CA TYR A 235 -7.51 22.54 12.46
C TYR A 235 -6.54 23.12 13.49
N MET A 236 -5.27 22.72 13.46
CA MET A 236 -4.29 23.07 14.48
C MET A 236 -3.38 24.22 14.06
N LEU A 237 -2.75 24.10 12.90
CA LEU A 237 -1.71 25.00 12.42
C LEU A 237 -2.25 26.09 11.48
N ARG A 238 -3.34 25.81 10.76
CA ARG A 238 -3.82 26.65 9.65
C ARG A 238 -5.24 27.13 9.88
N LYS A 239 -5.52 27.56 11.11
CA LYS A 239 -6.86 28.02 11.55
C LYS A 239 -7.44 29.12 10.66
N ASN A 240 -6.58 29.94 10.04
CA ASN A 240 -6.96 31.07 9.20
C ASN A 240 -7.04 30.74 7.70
N GLU A 241 -6.70 29.51 7.27
CA GLU A 241 -6.82 29.11 5.87
C GLU A 241 -8.26 28.68 5.51
N PRO A 242 -8.72 28.97 4.28
CA PRO A 242 -10.06 28.60 3.84
C PRO A 242 -10.20 27.07 3.71
N ARG A 243 -10.91 26.46 4.67
CA ARG A 243 -11.17 25.01 4.73
C ARG A 243 -11.85 24.43 3.49
N ARG A 244 -12.55 25.26 2.71
CA ARG A 244 -13.25 24.84 1.48
C ARG A 244 -12.30 24.22 0.47
N ALA A 245 -11.12 24.80 0.26
CA ALA A 245 -10.13 24.27 -0.68
C ALA A 245 -9.60 22.90 -0.22
N MET A 246 -9.31 22.76 1.08
CA MET A 246 -8.90 21.50 1.68
C MET A 246 -9.96 20.40 1.46
N PHE A 247 -11.21 20.64 1.85
CA PHE A 247 -12.29 19.65 1.67
C PHE A 247 -12.55 19.32 0.20
N SER A 248 -12.43 20.31 -0.70
CA SER A 248 -12.53 20.08 -2.14
C SER A 248 -11.44 19.14 -2.66
N ASN A 249 -10.19 19.34 -2.22
CA ASN A 249 -9.06 18.49 -2.62
C ASN A 249 -9.23 17.07 -2.08
N LEU A 250 -9.60 16.92 -0.80
CA LEU A 250 -9.85 15.61 -0.19
C LEU A 250 -11.00 14.88 -0.88
N GLY A 251 -12.09 15.59 -1.21
CA GLY A 251 -13.20 15.03 -1.96
C GLY A 251 -12.80 14.58 -3.37
N MET A 252 -11.96 15.37 -4.05
CA MET A 252 -11.44 15.02 -5.37
C MET A 252 -10.57 13.77 -5.34
N ASP A 253 -9.73 13.62 -4.30
CA ASP A 253 -8.89 12.43 -4.15
C ASP A 253 -9.72 11.18 -3.86
N LEU A 254 -10.72 11.28 -2.99
CA LEU A 254 -11.68 10.19 -2.75
C LEU A 254 -12.45 9.83 -4.02
N PHE A 255 -12.87 10.83 -4.80
CA PHE A 255 -13.58 10.64 -6.06
C PHE A 255 -12.72 9.90 -7.10
N LYS A 256 -11.44 10.24 -7.24
CA LYS A 256 -10.51 9.53 -8.14
C LYS A 256 -10.36 8.05 -7.76
N VAL A 257 -10.26 7.76 -6.46
CA VAL A 257 -10.14 6.38 -5.95
C VAL A 257 -11.42 5.60 -6.21
N PHE A 258 -12.57 6.24 -5.99
CA PHE A 258 -13.87 5.67 -6.30
C PHE A 258 -14.04 5.37 -7.80
N ILE A 259 -13.68 6.31 -8.68
CA ILE A 259 -13.64 6.06 -10.13
C ILE A 259 -12.74 4.87 -10.42
N GLY A 260 -11.54 4.82 -9.83
CA GLY A 260 -10.62 3.71 -10.07
C GLY A 260 -11.18 2.36 -9.63
N LEU A 261 -11.96 2.32 -8.55
CA LEU A 261 -12.71 1.13 -8.16
C LEU A 261 -13.77 0.74 -9.22
N VAL A 262 -14.62 1.69 -9.62
CA VAL A 262 -15.70 1.44 -10.60
C VAL A 262 -15.12 0.98 -11.94
N VAL A 263 -14.09 1.67 -12.43
CA VAL A 263 -13.40 1.32 -13.68
C VAL A 263 -12.80 -0.09 -13.57
N SER A 264 -12.11 -0.43 -12.48
CA SER A 264 -11.60 -1.79 -12.25
C SER A 264 -12.72 -2.83 -12.31
N ILE A 265 -13.85 -2.61 -11.63
CA ILE A 265 -14.98 -3.55 -11.60
C ILE A 265 -15.58 -3.72 -13.01
N VAL A 266 -15.93 -2.62 -13.67
CA VAL A 266 -16.54 -2.64 -15.01
C VAL A 266 -15.64 -3.35 -16.01
N LEU A 267 -14.33 -3.07 -15.98
CA LEU A 267 -13.36 -3.74 -16.85
C LEU A 267 -13.30 -5.24 -16.57
N VAL A 268 -13.27 -5.68 -15.31
CA VAL A 268 -13.25 -7.12 -15.00
C VAL A 268 -14.48 -7.83 -15.57
N TYR A 269 -15.67 -7.27 -15.38
CA TYR A 269 -16.90 -7.88 -15.90
C TYR A 269 -16.95 -7.87 -17.43
N ALA A 270 -16.56 -6.76 -18.07
CA ALA A 270 -16.51 -6.66 -19.53
C ALA A 270 -15.51 -7.65 -20.13
N VAL A 271 -14.29 -7.72 -19.59
CA VAL A 271 -13.23 -8.60 -20.09
C VAL A 271 -13.60 -10.06 -19.88
N LYS A 272 -14.16 -10.43 -18.72
CA LYS A 272 -14.62 -11.80 -18.50
C LYS A 272 -15.73 -12.18 -19.46
N TYR A 273 -16.73 -11.33 -19.63
CA TYR A 273 -17.81 -11.58 -20.57
C TYR A 273 -17.28 -11.82 -21.99
N LEU A 274 -16.36 -10.98 -22.46
CA LEU A 274 -15.71 -11.14 -23.77
C LEU A 274 -14.81 -12.37 -23.88
N ALA A 275 -14.15 -12.78 -22.79
CA ALA A 275 -13.27 -13.93 -22.78
C ALA A 275 -14.01 -15.28 -22.65
N THR A 276 -15.26 -15.25 -22.18
CA THR A 276 -16.13 -16.44 -22.06
C THR A 276 -17.14 -16.60 -23.19
N LEU A 277 -17.24 -15.60 -24.08
CA LEU A 277 -17.92 -15.71 -25.38
C LEU A 277 -17.13 -16.63 -26.31
#